data_AF-A0A1C4TGP2-F1
#
_entry.id   AF-A0A1C4TGP2-F1
#
_cell.length_a   1.000
_cell.length_b   1.000
_cell.length_c   1.000
_cell.angle_alpha   90.00
_cell.angle_beta   90.00
_cell.angle_gamma   90.00
#
_symmetry.space_group_name_H-M   'P 1'
#
loop_
_entity.id
_entity.type
_entity.pdbx_description
1 polymer ?
#
loop_
_entity_poly.entity_id
_entity_poly.type
_entity_poly.pdbx_seq_one_letter_code
_entity_poly.pdbx_strand_id
1 'polypeptide(L)'
;MGPNTLNLRCQTVIDGRLGYVLVPVDRMLWETNEHAREHAERTAREELRHSAIERAGRDLPASDFEDLPVWVEYPDRCEVECVGGPHDGRRMTWNSAEPPVAIDLPVDEGISSLLAAAQGEPASVVRHAAYAPLMDDGGFFSRTQDGAWRYSFQR
;
A
#
# COMPACT_ATOMS: atom_id res chain seq x y z
N MET A 1 9.78 5.67 18.81
CA MET A 1 9.66 6.74 17.79
C MET A 1 8.60 7.71 18.28
N GLY A 2 8.87 9.02 18.25
CA GLY A 2 7.88 10.02 18.65
C GLY A 2 6.75 10.14 17.62
N PRO A 3 5.63 10.81 17.95
CA PRO A 3 4.49 11.00 17.03
C PRO A 3 4.82 11.81 15.77
N ASN A 4 6.03 12.36 15.68
CA ASN A 4 6.49 13.25 14.62
C ASN A 4 7.52 12.60 13.67
N THR A 5 7.73 11.29 13.73
CA THR A 5 8.64 10.59 12.82
C THR A 5 7.86 9.64 11.91
N LEU A 6 8.10 9.73 10.61
CA LEU A 6 7.61 8.81 9.59
C LEU A 6 8.76 7.92 9.12
N ASN A 7 8.47 6.73 8.59
CA ASN A 7 9.48 5.92 7.92
C ASN A 7 9.25 5.95 6.42
N LEU A 8 10.28 6.26 5.65
CA LEU A 8 10.29 6.05 4.21
C LEU A 8 10.80 4.65 3.91
N ARG A 9 10.00 3.89 3.17
CA ARG A 9 10.35 2.56 2.72
C ARG A 9 10.71 2.59 1.25
N CYS A 10 11.90 2.07 0.93
CA CYS A 10 12.32 1.75 -0.42
C CYS A 10 12.69 0.27 -0.45
N GLN A 11 12.26 -0.48 -1.47
CA GLN A 11 12.52 -1.91 -1.56
C GLN A 11 12.72 -2.39 -2.99
N THR A 12 13.48 -3.47 -3.15
CA THR A 12 13.66 -4.17 -4.43
C THR A 12 14.02 -5.64 -4.20
N VAL A 13 14.06 -6.42 -5.28
CA VAL A 13 14.52 -7.82 -5.26
C VAL A 13 16.02 -7.86 -5.57
N ILE A 14 16.79 -8.43 -4.65
CA ILE A 14 18.25 -8.59 -4.74
C ILE A 14 18.54 -10.09 -4.65
N ASP A 15 19.08 -10.66 -5.73
CA ASP A 15 19.39 -12.10 -5.85
C ASP A 15 18.22 -13.02 -5.43
N GLY A 16 17.01 -12.67 -5.87
CA GLY A 16 15.79 -13.43 -5.57
C GLY A 16 15.26 -13.28 -4.14
N ARG A 17 15.79 -12.33 -3.35
CA ARG A 17 15.30 -12.00 -2.01
C ARG A 17 14.93 -10.53 -1.90
N LEU A 18 13.91 -10.22 -1.09
CA LEU A 18 13.58 -8.83 -0.79
C LEU A 18 14.73 -8.17 0.00
N GLY A 19 15.19 -7.02 -0.49
CA GLY A 19 15.90 -6.05 0.31
C GLY A 19 15.05 -4.80 0.45
N TYR A 20 15.07 -4.20 1.63
CA TYR A 20 14.41 -2.94 1.90
C TYR A 20 15.22 -2.11 2.89
N VAL A 21 14.99 -0.80 2.85
CA VAL A 21 15.50 0.14 3.86
C VAL A 21 14.32 0.93 4.42
N LEU A 22 14.48 1.37 5.67
CA LEU A 22 13.58 2.29 6.35
C LEU A 22 14.37 3.53 6.74
N VAL A 23 14.06 4.66 6.13
CA VAL A 23 14.70 5.94 6.43
C VAL A 23 13.75 6.78 7.29
N PRO A 24 14.08 7.06 8.55
CA PRO A 24 13.24 7.89 9.39
C PRO A 24 13.32 9.35 8.94
N VAL A 25 12.17 10.01 8.83
CA VAL A 25 12.04 11.42 8.47
C VAL A 25 11.12 12.15 9.43
N ASP A 26 11.38 13.44 9.63
CA ASP A 26 10.46 14.29 10.39
C ASP A 26 9.16 14.51 9.60
N ARG A 27 8.03 14.27 10.27
CA ARG A 27 6.69 14.37 9.70
C ARG A 27 6.38 15.77 9.20
N MET A 28 6.74 16.79 9.97
CA MET A 28 6.45 18.18 9.61
C MET A 28 7.25 18.58 8.37
N LEU A 29 8.54 18.22 8.31
CA LEU A 29 9.37 18.46 7.12
C LEU A 29 8.83 17.73 5.90
N TRP A 30 8.42 16.46 6.05
CA TRP A 30 7.82 15.69 4.96
C TRP A 30 6.54 16.35 4.42
N GLU A 31 5.62 16.75 5.31
CA GLU A 31 4.33 17.31 4.91
C GLU A 31 4.42 18.74 4.35
N THR A 32 5.45 19.52 4.71
CA THR A 32 5.50 20.96 4.39
C THR A 32 6.61 21.37 3.42
N ASN A 33 7.59 20.52 3.13
CA ASN A 33 8.76 20.90 2.34
C ASN A 33 9.03 19.89 1.21
N GLU A 34 8.72 20.30 -0.02
CA GLU A 34 8.93 19.49 -1.23
C GLU A 34 10.40 19.10 -1.45
N HIS A 35 11.34 20.04 -1.31
CA HIS A 35 12.77 19.73 -1.46
C HIS A 35 13.28 18.76 -0.40
N ALA A 36 12.75 18.82 0.83
CA ALA A 36 13.08 17.85 1.86
C ALA A 36 12.55 16.45 1.51
N ARG A 37 11.36 16.35 0.91
CA ARG A 37 10.81 15.08 0.39
C ARG A 37 11.70 14.50 -0.71
N GLU A 38 11.99 15.28 -1.74
CA GLU A 38 12.84 14.86 -2.86
C GLU A 38 14.22 14.39 -2.38
N HIS A 39 14.82 15.13 -1.43
CA HIS A 39 16.09 14.75 -0.85
C HIS A 39 15.99 13.42 -0.09
N ALA A 40 14.98 13.26 0.76
CA ALA A 40 14.80 12.05 1.56
C ALA A 40 14.48 10.81 0.71
N GLU A 41 13.69 10.95 -0.35
CA GLU A 41 13.43 9.86 -1.30
C GLU A 41 14.71 9.42 -2.01
N ARG A 42 15.52 10.37 -2.48
CA ARG A 42 16.82 10.06 -3.08
C ARG A 42 17.75 9.37 -2.07
N THR A 43 17.81 9.85 -0.83
CA THR A 43 18.57 9.17 0.23
C THR A 43 18.07 7.74 0.43
N ALA A 44 16.76 7.49 0.45
CA ALA A 44 16.23 6.13 0.61
C ALA A 44 16.64 5.19 -0.54
N ARG A 45 16.70 5.67 -1.79
CA ARG A 45 17.18 4.90 -2.95
C ARG A 45 18.69 4.64 -2.87
N GLU A 46 19.47 5.65 -2.48
CA GLU A 46 20.93 5.54 -2.30
C GLU A 46 21.28 4.53 -1.19
N GLU A 47 20.61 4.60 -0.05
CA GLU A 47 20.78 3.66 1.07
C GLU A 47 20.41 2.22 0.67
N LEU A 48 19.31 2.04 -0.08
CA LEU A 48 18.94 0.73 -0.61
C LEU A 48 20.01 0.18 -1.55
N ARG A 49 20.57 1.03 -2.42
CA ARG A 49 21.65 0.64 -3.33
C ARG A 49 22.90 0.22 -2.55
N HIS A 50 23.32 0.99 -1.56
CA HIS A 50 24.46 0.62 -0.71
C HIS A 50 24.25 -0.74 -0.03
N SER A 51 23.08 -0.92 0.60
CA SER A 51 22.72 -2.20 1.21
C SER A 51 22.70 -3.36 0.21
N ALA A 52 22.24 -3.10 -1.01
CA ALA A 52 22.21 -4.09 -2.08
C ALA A 52 23.60 -4.49 -2.58
N ILE A 53 24.51 -3.53 -2.75
CA ILE A 53 25.90 -3.77 -3.14
C ILE A 53 26.63 -4.59 -2.07
N GLU A 54 26.47 -4.20 -0.80
CA GLU A 54 27.06 -4.93 0.34
C GLU A 54 26.56 -6.38 0.39
N ARG A 55 25.27 -6.59 0.15
CA ARG A 55 24.64 -7.92 0.17
C ARG A 55 25.02 -8.78 -1.04
N ALA A 56 25.01 -8.21 -2.24
CA ALA A 56 25.30 -8.93 -3.47
C ALA A 56 26.80 -9.16 -3.67
N GLY A 57 27.65 -8.39 -2.97
CA GLY A 57 29.12 -8.47 -3.10
C GLY A 57 29.63 -8.00 -4.47
N ARG A 58 28.83 -7.22 -5.21
CA ARG A 58 29.15 -6.69 -6.53
C ARG A 58 28.52 -5.32 -6.71
N ASP A 59 29.08 -4.52 -7.61
CA ASP A 59 28.46 -3.25 -7.99
C ASP A 59 27.15 -3.50 -8.75
N LEU A 60 26.16 -2.65 -8.48
CA LEU A 60 24.85 -2.66 -9.10
C LEU A 60 24.61 -1.27 -9.71
N PRO A 61 24.14 -1.20 -10.96
CA PRO A 61 24.00 0.07 -11.67
C PRO A 61 22.97 0.96 -10.97
N ALA A 62 23.28 2.25 -10.87
CA ALA A 62 22.41 3.22 -10.19
C ALA A 62 21.02 3.32 -10.83
N SER A 63 20.94 3.13 -12.15
CA SER A 63 19.69 3.11 -12.92
C SER A 63 18.67 2.09 -12.41
N ASP A 64 19.11 0.98 -11.80
CA ASP A 64 18.20 -0.03 -11.25
C ASP A 64 17.47 0.47 -9.99
N PHE A 65 17.91 1.59 -9.41
CA PHE A 65 17.41 2.16 -8.16
C PHE A 65 16.77 3.54 -8.32
N GLU A 66 17.11 4.29 -9.38
CA GLU A 66 16.69 5.69 -9.58
C GLU A 66 15.17 5.85 -9.62
N ASP A 67 14.46 4.92 -10.27
CA ASP A 67 13.00 4.97 -10.45
C ASP A 67 12.25 4.11 -9.43
N LEU A 68 12.93 3.58 -8.41
CA LEU A 68 12.25 2.76 -7.40
C LEU A 68 11.26 3.63 -6.60
N PRO A 69 10.03 3.13 -6.39
CA PRO A 69 9.05 3.84 -5.59
C PRO A 69 9.52 3.91 -4.13
N VAL A 70 9.28 5.08 -3.52
CA VAL A 70 9.51 5.31 -2.10
C VAL A 70 8.16 5.57 -1.46
N TRP A 71 7.80 4.78 -0.46
CA TRP A 71 6.51 4.89 0.23
C TRP A 71 6.69 5.42 1.63
N VAL A 72 5.68 6.15 2.10
CA VAL A 72 5.61 6.60 3.48
C VAL A 72 4.87 5.56 4.30
N GLU A 73 5.50 5.05 5.35
CA GLU A 73 4.86 4.23 6.36
C GLU A 73 4.44 5.11 7.53
N TYR A 74 3.13 5.36 7.61
CA TYR A 74 2.53 6.04 8.75
C TYR A 74 2.38 5.04 9.91
N PRO A 75 2.81 5.40 11.13
CA PRO A 75 2.73 4.49 12.29
C PRO A 75 1.30 4.33 12.83
N ASP A 76 0.37 5.20 12.42
CA ASP A 76 -0.99 5.29 12.95
C ASP A 76 -2.07 4.93 11.91
N ARG A 77 -1.71 4.82 10.63
CA ARG A 77 -2.66 4.55 9.56
C ARG A 77 -2.03 3.91 8.34
N CYS A 78 -2.86 3.32 7.50
CA CYS A 78 -2.49 2.93 6.15
C CYS A 78 -3.66 3.18 5.20
N GLU A 79 -3.37 3.24 3.90
CA GLU A 79 -4.39 3.32 2.86
C GLU A 79 -4.50 2.00 2.13
N VAL A 80 -5.72 1.67 1.72
CA VAL A 80 -6.03 0.47 0.96
C VAL A 80 -6.84 0.84 -0.28
N GLU A 81 -6.50 0.23 -1.41
CA GLU A 81 -7.22 0.30 -2.69
C GLU A 81 -7.81 -1.08 -3.04
N CYS A 82 -9.12 -1.13 -3.25
CA CYS A 82 -9.82 -2.32 -3.74
C CYS A 82 -9.64 -2.45 -5.27
N VAL A 83 -9.31 -3.65 -5.73
CA VAL A 83 -9.08 -4.00 -7.13
C VAL A 83 -10.04 -5.11 -7.57
N GLY A 84 -10.84 -4.82 -8.60
CA GLY A 84 -11.91 -5.67 -9.10
C GLY A 84 -13.14 -5.72 -8.20
N GLY A 85 -14.20 -6.38 -8.68
CA GLY A 85 -15.43 -6.57 -7.92
C GLY A 85 -16.26 -5.30 -7.73
N PRO A 86 -17.22 -5.31 -6.77
CA PRO A 86 -18.19 -4.22 -6.59
C PRO A 86 -17.61 -2.90 -6.08
N HIS A 87 -16.43 -2.91 -5.46
CA HIS A 87 -15.76 -1.73 -4.90
C HIS A 87 -14.45 -1.41 -5.64
N ASP A 88 -14.33 -1.80 -6.91
CA ASP A 88 -13.12 -1.54 -7.71
C ASP A 88 -12.75 -0.05 -7.73
N GLY A 89 -11.47 0.25 -7.52
CA GLY A 89 -10.91 1.60 -7.41
C GLY A 89 -11.24 2.34 -6.10
N ARG A 90 -12.03 1.75 -5.20
CA ARG A 90 -12.37 2.37 -3.92
C ARG A 90 -11.14 2.42 -3.01
N ARG A 91 -10.90 3.59 -2.42
CA ARG A 91 -9.86 3.80 -1.41
C ARG A 91 -10.43 3.99 -0.01
N MET A 92 -9.72 3.47 0.98
CA MET A 92 -10.07 3.61 2.39
C MET A 92 -8.84 3.76 3.27
N THR A 93 -8.97 4.56 4.33
CA THR A 93 -7.95 4.72 5.37
C THR A 93 -8.27 3.77 6.52
N TRP A 94 -7.28 3.00 6.94
CA TRP A 94 -7.35 2.15 8.11
C TRP A 94 -6.55 2.79 9.25
N ASN A 95 -7.09 2.79 10.47
CA ASN A 95 -6.45 3.39 11.65
C ASN A 95 -5.43 2.43 12.30
N SER A 96 -4.55 1.85 11.49
CA SER A 96 -3.45 0.98 11.90
C SER A 96 -2.32 1.10 10.88
N ALA A 97 -1.06 0.99 11.33
CA ALA A 97 0.10 0.94 10.44
C ALA A 97 0.07 -0.27 9.49
N GLU A 98 -0.43 -1.40 9.97
CA GLU A 98 -0.57 -2.63 9.19
C GLU A 98 -2.00 -2.78 8.68
N PRO A 99 -2.17 -3.13 7.39
CA PRO A 99 -3.49 -3.31 6.80
C PRO A 99 -4.10 -4.65 7.27
N PRO A 100 -5.43 -4.79 7.26
CA PRO A 100 -6.11 -6.00 7.73
C PRO A 100 -5.84 -7.21 6.82
N VAL A 101 -5.76 -8.42 7.36
CA VAL A 101 -5.48 -9.65 6.56
C VAL A 101 -6.54 -9.95 5.50
N ALA A 102 -7.76 -9.44 5.66
CA ALA A 102 -8.84 -9.48 4.70
C ALA A 102 -9.81 -8.32 4.98
N ILE A 103 -10.52 -7.88 3.95
CA ILE A 103 -11.53 -6.83 4.05
C ILE A 103 -12.84 -7.39 3.55
N ASP A 104 -13.89 -7.25 4.35
CA ASP A 104 -15.25 -7.56 3.93
C ASP A 104 -16.05 -6.25 3.83
N LEU A 105 -16.59 -5.98 2.64
CA LEU A 105 -17.33 -4.76 2.34
C LEU A 105 -18.77 -5.07 1.95
N PRO A 106 -19.75 -4.37 2.53
CA PRO A 106 -21.14 -4.52 2.09
C PRO A 106 -21.29 -4.03 0.65
N VAL A 107 -22.04 -4.78 -0.16
CA VAL A 107 -22.43 -4.44 -1.51
C VAL A 107 -23.85 -3.91 -1.45
N ASP A 108 -24.03 -2.64 -1.78
CA ASP A 108 -25.36 -2.05 -1.89
C ASP A 108 -26.02 -2.56 -3.18
N GLU A 109 -27.12 -3.31 -3.05
CA GLU A 109 -27.92 -3.75 -4.21
C GLU A 109 -28.83 -2.64 -4.75
N GLY A 110 -28.82 -1.46 -4.11
CA GLY A 110 -29.52 -0.27 -4.54
C GLY A 110 -31.04 -0.31 -4.31
N ILE A 111 -31.72 0.72 -4.82
CA ILE A 111 -33.17 0.94 -4.66
C ILE A 111 -34.00 -0.24 -5.19
N SER A 112 -33.49 -1.00 -6.17
CA SER A 112 -34.15 -2.18 -6.73
C SER A 112 -34.43 -3.25 -5.67
N SER A 113 -33.51 -3.45 -4.72
CA SER A 113 -33.68 -4.39 -3.61
C SER A 113 -34.75 -3.93 -2.63
N LEU A 114 -34.84 -2.62 -2.38
CA LEU A 114 -35.90 -2.01 -1.57
C LEU A 114 -37.28 -2.10 -2.26
N LEU A 115 -37.32 -1.94 -3.59
CA LEU A 115 -38.55 -2.08 -4.38
C LEU A 115 -39.05 -3.52 -4.42
N ALA A 116 -38.15 -4.51 -4.50
CA ALA A 116 -38.51 -5.93 -4.41
C ALA A 116 -39.08 -6.27 -3.02
N ALA A 117 -38.46 -5.74 -1.95
CA ALA A 117 -38.99 -5.88 -0.59
C ALA A 117 -40.39 -5.26 -0.42
N ALA A 118 -40.64 -4.11 -1.04
CA ALA A 118 -41.96 -3.46 -1.04
C ALA A 118 -43.04 -4.27 -1.79
N GLN A 119 -42.63 -5.18 -2.68
CA GLN A 119 -43.53 -6.08 -3.43
C GLN A 119 -43.74 -7.43 -2.73
N GLY A 120 -43.23 -7.60 -1.51
CA GLY A 120 -43.41 -8.81 -0.71
C GLY A 120 -42.36 -9.89 -0.95
N GLU A 121 -41.33 -9.61 -1.74
CA GLU A 121 -40.14 -10.46 -1.78
C GLU A 121 -39.33 -10.31 -0.49
N PRO A 122 -38.67 -11.36 0.00
CA PRO A 122 -37.79 -11.24 1.16
C PRO A 122 -36.71 -10.19 0.87
N ALA A 123 -36.52 -9.23 1.78
CA ALA A 123 -35.49 -8.21 1.66
C ALA A 123 -34.14 -8.88 1.40
N SER A 124 -33.47 -8.45 0.32
CA SER A 124 -32.23 -9.10 -0.10
C SER A 124 -31.18 -8.98 1.00
N VAL A 125 -30.50 -10.09 1.25
CA VAL A 125 -29.41 -10.19 2.21
C VAL A 125 -28.32 -9.22 1.76
N VAL A 126 -27.83 -8.35 2.65
CA VAL A 126 -26.67 -7.51 2.38
C VAL A 126 -25.54 -8.43 1.92
N ARG A 127 -25.25 -8.40 0.61
CA ARG A 127 -24.16 -9.17 0.04
C ARG A 127 -22.87 -8.53 0.48
N HIS A 128 -21.87 -9.37 0.67
CA HIS A 128 -20.58 -8.99 1.18
C HIS A 128 -19.55 -9.34 0.11
N ALA A 129 -18.67 -8.39 -0.19
CA ALA A 129 -17.57 -8.57 -1.11
C ALA A 129 -16.29 -8.71 -0.30
N ALA A 130 -15.72 -9.90 -0.32
CA ALA A 130 -14.46 -10.19 0.32
C ALA A 130 -13.29 -9.77 -0.56
N TYR A 131 -12.29 -9.14 0.04
CA TYR A 131 -11.04 -8.77 -0.59
C TYR A 131 -9.87 -9.31 0.23
N ALA A 132 -8.86 -9.85 -0.46
CA ALA A 132 -7.62 -10.31 0.13
C ALA A 132 -6.44 -9.49 -0.42
N PRO A 133 -5.34 -9.33 0.33
CA PRO A 133 -4.16 -8.63 -0.16
C PRO A 133 -3.71 -9.19 -1.51
N LEU A 134 -3.53 -8.30 -2.49
CA LEU A 134 -2.98 -8.67 -3.78
C LEU A 134 -1.48 -8.90 -3.62
N MET A 135 -0.97 -9.97 -4.22
CA MET A 135 0.47 -10.28 -4.23
C MET A 135 1.05 -9.92 -5.60
N ASP A 136 2.14 -9.16 -5.63
CA ASP A 136 2.96 -8.97 -6.83
C ASP A 136 3.75 -10.25 -7.16
N ASP A 137 4.28 -10.36 -8.38
CA ASP A 137 5.02 -11.52 -8.90
C ASP A 137 6.23 -11.93 -8.03
N GLY A 138 6.73 -11.04 -7.18
CA GLY A 138 7.78 -11.31 -6.19
C GLY A 138 7.30 -12.00 -4.92
N GLY A 139 6.00 -12.27 -4.75
CA GLY A 139 5.43 -12.81 -3.52
C GLY A 139 5.30 -11.75 -2.41
N PHE A 140 5.13 -10.49 -2.77
CA PHE A 140 4.96 -9.37 -1.84
C PHE A 140 3.59 -8.75 -1.99
N PHE A 141 3.06 -8.20 -0.91
CA PHE A 141 1.83 -7.41 -0.98
C PHE A 141 2.01 -6.21 -1.92
N SER A 142 1.16 -6.17 -2.93
CA SER A 142 1.13 -5.14 -3.95
C SER A 142 0.73 -3.80 -3.36
N ARG A 143 1.39 -2.74 -3.83
CA ARG A 143 1.08 -1.36 -3.47
C ARG A 143 0.89 -0.51 -4.73
N THR A 144 0.10 0.54 -4.62
CA THR A 144 0.01 1.61 -5.61
C THR A 144 1.30 2.44 -5.63
N GLN A 145 1.45 3.32 -6.63
CA GLN A 145 2.61 4.23 -6.71
C GLN A 145 2.71 5.15 -5.50
N ASP A 146 1.58 5.58 -4.96
CA ASP A 146 1.50 6.41 -3.75
C ASP A 146 1.49 5.60 -2.44
N GLY A 147 1.62 4.27 -2.52
CA GLY A 147 1.88 3.41 -1.35
C GLY A 147 0.65 2.84 -0.66
N ALA A 148 -0.55 2.99 -1.21
CA ALA A 148 -1.74 2.30 -0.73
C ALA A 148 -1.64 0.79 -1.03
N TRP A 149 -2.01 -0.04 -0.07
CA TRP A 149 -2.02 -1.50 -0.24
C TRP A 149 -3.15 -1.92 -1.17
N ARG A 150 -2.87 -2.82 -2.11
CA ARG A 150 -3.88 -3.31 -3.06
C ARG A 150 -4.52 -4.58 -2.56
N TYR A 151 -5.85 -4.62 -2.62
CA TYR A 151 -6.67 -5.74 -2.17
C TYR A 151 -7.55 -6.21 -3.31
N SER A 152 -7.42 -7.47 -3.71
CA SER A 152 -8.13 -8.05 -4.84
C SER A 152 -9.42 -8.74 -4.41
N PHE A 153 -10.48 -8.53 -5.19
CA PHE A 153 -11.77 -9.17 -4.97
C PHE A 153 -11.65 -10.70 -5.05
N GLN A 154 -12.15 -11.38 -4.03
CA GLN A 154 -12.24 -12.84 -3.98
C GLN A 154 -13.62 -13.25 -4.49
N ARG A 155 -13.64 -14.05 -5.56
CA ARG A 155 -14.86 -14.58 -6.18
C ARG A 155 -15.36 -15.83 -5.47
#